data_AF-A0A5A7S2A1-F1
#
_entry.id   AF-A0A5A7S2A1-F1
#
_cell.length_a   1.000
_cell.length_b   1.000
_cell.length_c   1.000
_cell.angle_alpha   90.00
_cell.angle_beta   90.00
_cell.angle_gamma   90.00
#
_symmetry.space_group_name_H-M   'P 1'
#
loop_
_entity.id
_entity.type
_entity.pdbx_description
1 polymer ?
#
loop_
_entity_poly.entity_id
_entity_poly.type
_entity_poly.pdbx_seq_one_letter_code
_entity_poly.pdbx_strand_id
1 'polypeptide(L)' 'MQRCIEEEIVSLIKELYKMNISAEKEKIIKFLKSKKIWYDELIKRATKKQLKKTFPNLTKVMERIEAENIIDIL' A
#
# COMPACT_ATOMS: atom_id res chain seq x y z
N MET A 1 3.53 -8.46 15.90
CA MET A 1 2.54 -7.38 16.07
C MET A 1 1.99 -7.05 14.68
N GLN A 2 0.71 -7.31 14.43
CA GLN A 2 0.07 -7.06 13.14
C GLN A 2 -0.27 -5.57 13.07
N ARG A 3 0.24 -4.86 12.05
CA ARG A 3 -0.09 -3.46 11.83
C ARG A 3 -1.52 -3.35 11.31
N CYS A 4 -2.25 -2.33 11.74
CA CYS A 4 -3.54 -2.02 11.11
C CYS A 4 -3.33 -1.42 9.71
N ILE A 5 -4.37 -1.41 8.89
CA ILE A 5 -4.30 -0.92 7.51
C ILE A 5 -3.87 0.56 7.47
N GLU A 6 -4.28 1.36 8.46
CA GLU A 6 -3.88 2.76 8.58
C GLU A 6 -2.37 2.92 8.77
N GLU A 7 -1.73 2.09 9.61
CA GLU A 7 -0.27 2.11 9.81
C GLU A 7 0.49 1.70 8.54
N GLU A 8 -0.05 0.75 7.77
CA GLU A 8 0.51 0.37 6.48
C GLU A 8 0.36 1.53 5.47
N ILE A 9 -0.80 2.19 5.41
CA ILE A 9 -1.00 3.36 4.54
C ILE A 9 -0.05 4.51 4.91
N VAL A 10 0.11 4.83 6.21
CA VAL A 10 1.06 5.84 6.66
C VAL A 10 2.50 5.46 6.28
N SER A 11 2.87 4.19 6.43
CA SER A 11 4.18 3.69 6.01
C SER A 11 4.39 3.90 4.51
N LEU A 12 3.36 3.65 3.68
CA LEU A 12 3.44 3.88 2.24
C LEU A 12 3.55 5.37 1.90
N ILE A 13 2.79 6.22 2.58
CA ILE A 13 2.86 7.69 2.45
C ILE A 13 4.26 8.19 2.78
N LYS A 14 4.88 7.67 3.86
CA LYS A 14 6.25 8.01 4.25
C LYS A 14 7.27 7.58 3.20
N GLU A 15 7.10 6.41 2.60
CA GLU A 15 8.00 5.94 1.54
C GLU A 15 7.92 6.80 0.27
N LEU A 16 6.70 7.16 -0.16
CA LEU A 16 6.44 7.89 -1.40
C LEU A 16 6.70 9.40 -1.29
N TYR A 17 6.27 10.01 -0.19
CA TYR A 17 6.26 11.47 -0.04
C TYR A 17 7.26 11.97 0.99
N LYS A 18 7.99 11.07 1.68
CA LYS A 18 8.92 11.41 2.78
C LYS A 18 8.27 12.21 3.91
N MET A 19 6.95 12.09 4.06
CA MET A 19 6.17 12.76 5.09
C MET A 19 5.77 11.77 6.17
N ASN A 20 5.88 12.19 7.43
CA ASN A 20 5.39 11.43 8.57
C ASN A 20 4.04 12.01 9.00
N ILE A 21 3.00 11.19 9.00
CA ILE A 21 1.66 11.57 9.46
C ILE A 21 1.19 10.54 10.51
N SER A 22 0.22 10.92 11.33
CA SER A 22 -0.42 9.99 12.26
C SER A 22 -1.28 8.96 11.50
N ALA A 23 -1.42 7.75 12.07
CA ALA A 23 -2.29 6.68 11.57
C ALA A 23 -3.78 6.91 11.87
N GLU A 24 -4.16 8.10 12.33
CA GLU A 24 -5.57 8.50 12.42
C GLU A 24 -6.19 8.65 11.03
N LYS A 25 -7.34 8.01 10.82
CA LYS A 25 -8.08 8.03 9.53
C LYS A 25 -8.31 9.45 8.99
N GLU A 26 -8.65 10.40 9.85
CA GLU A 26 -8.86 11.80 9.47
C GLU A 26 -7.59 12.45 8.91
N LYS A 27 -6.42 12.14 9.48
CA LYS A 27 -5.13 12.66 9.04
C LYS A 27 -4.73 12.08 7.70
N ILE A 28 -4.97 10.78 7.49
CA ILE A 28 -4.77 10.12 6.20
C ILE A 28 -5.67 10.76 5.14
N ILE A 29 -6.97 10.93 5.42
CA ILE A 29 -7.91 11.55 4.48
C ILE A 29 -7.49 13.00 4.16
N LYS A 30 -7.10 13.79 5.17
CA LYS A 30 -6.62 15.16 4.97
C LYS A 30 -5.38 15.20 4.09
N PHE A 31 -4.44 14.27 4.29
CA PHE A 31 -3.26 14.13 3.45
C PHE A 31 -3.64 13.80 2.00
N LEU A 32 -4.46 12.78 1.77
CA LEU A 32 -4.88 12.35 0.43
C LEU A 32 -5.60 13.48 -0.33
N LYS A 33 -6.52 14.18 0.35
CA LYS A 33 -7.20 15.38 -0.20
C LYS A 33 -6.21 16.47 -0.58
N SER A 34 -5.21 16.77 0.27
CA SER A 34 -4.20 17.79 -0.02
C SER A 34 -3.34 17.47 -1.25
N LYS A 35 -3.18 16.18 -1.57
CA LYS A 35 -2.46 15.69 -2.75
C LYS A 35 -3.38 15.46 -3.96
N LYS A 36 -4.70 15.69 -3.82
CA LYS A 36 -5.72 15.40 -4.84
C LYS A 36 -5.67 13.95 -5.35
N ILE A 37 -5.44 13.00 -4.44
CA ILE A 37 -5.38 11.56 -4.75
C ILE A 37 -6.34 10.77 -3.87
N TRP A 38 -6.61 9.55 -4.29
CA TRP A 38 -7.37 8.54 -3.56
C TRP A 38 -6.45 7.38 -3.14
N TYR A 39 -6.98 6.44 -2.35
CA TYR A 39 -6.22 5.28 -1.87
C TYR A 39 -5.70 4.40 -3.01
N ASP A 40 -6.49 4.19 -4.06
CA ASP A 40 -6.08 3.40 -5.23
C ASP A 40 -4.91 4.05 -5.97
N GLU A 41 -4.95 5.38 -6.12
CA GLU A 41 -3.90 6.16 -6.75
C GLU A 41 -2.61 6.15 -5.92
N LEU A 42 -2.71 6.15 -4.58
CA LEU A 42 -1.58 5.95 -3.69
C LEU A 42 -0.89 4.60 -3.94
N ILE A 43 -1.67 3.54 -4.10
CA ILE A 43 -1.17 2.18 -4.36
C ILE A 43 -0.57 2.11 -5.76
N LYS A 44 -1.22 2.66 -6.78
CA LYS A 44 -0.76 2.68 -8.19
C LYS A 44 0.59 3.40 -8.35
N ARG A 45 0.87 4.42 -7.54
CA ARG A 45 2.15 5.16 -7.56
C ARG A 45 3.30 4.41 -6.89
N ALA A 46 3.01 3.35 -6.15
CA ALA A 46 4.02 2.58 -5.45
C ALA A 46 4.62 1.50 -6.35
N THR A 47 5.95 1.36 -6.29
CA THR A 47 6.63 0.24 -6.93
C THR A 47 6.31 -1.09 -6.22
N LYS A 48 6.40 -2.23 -6.92
CA LYS A 48 6.24 -3.57 -6.32
C LYS A 48 7.17 -3.75 -5.11
N LYS A 49 8.38 -3.18 -5.14
CA LYS A 49 9.32 -3.20 -4.00
C LYS A 49 8.80 -2.43 -2.78
N GLN A 50 8.22 -1.25 -2.98
CA GLN A 50 7.63 -0.45 -1.89
C GLN A 50 6.38 -1.12 -1.33
N LEU A 51 5.52 -1.68 -2.19
CA LEU A 51 4.35 -2.46 -1.76
C LEU A 51 4.76 -3.71 -0.98
N LYS A 52 5.79 -4.46 -1.41
CA LYS A 52 6.33 -5.59 -0.65
C LYS A 52 6.81 -5.21 0.74
N LYS A 53 7.48 -4.05 0.86
CA LYS A 53 8.00 -3.57 2.14
C LYS A 53 6.87 -3.17 3.09
N THR A 54 5.80 -2.58 2.56
CA THR A 54 4.73 -2.00 3.36
C THR A 54 3.57 -2.96 3.61
N PHE A 55 3.22 -3.78 2.62
CA PHE A 55 2.13 -4.76 2.62
C PHE A 55 2.67 -6.16 2.26
N PRO A 56 3.55 -6.76 3.10
CA PRO A 56 4.24 -8.00 2.75
C PRO A 56 3.27 -9.17 2.57
N ASN A 57 2.21 -9.25 3.37
CA ASN A 57 1.23 -10.32 3.30
C ASN A 57 0.34 -10.19 2.06
N LEU A 58 -0.14 -8.98 1.75
CA LEU A 58 -0.92 -8.72 0.54
C LEU A 58 -0.10 -9.06 -0.71
N THR A 59 1.18 -8.66 -0.73
CA THR A 59 2.03 -8.94 -1.88
C THR A 59 2.32 -10.44 -2.03
N LYS A 60 2.50 -11.18 -0.93
CA LYS A 60 2.62 -12.65 -0.97
C LYS A 60 1.35 -13.31 -1.54
N VAL A 61 0.17 -12.80 -1.19
CA VAL A 61 -1.09 -13.30 -1.74
C VAL A 61 -1.17 -13.01 -3.24
N MET A 62 -0.82 -11.79 -3.68
CA MET A 62 -0.77 -11.45 -5.09
C MET A 62 0.20 -12.34 -5.87
N GLU A 63 1.39 -12.62 -5.32
CA GLU A 63 2.38 -13.50 -5.95
C GLU A 63 1.93 -14.95 -6.04
N ARG A 64 1.18 -15.45 -5.04
CA ARG A 64 0.56 -16.78 -5.12
C ARG A 64 -0.49 -16.84 -6.21
N ILE A 65 -1.35 -15.82 -6.29
CA ILE A 65 -2.38 -15.72 -7.33
C ILE A 65 -1.73 -15.63 -8.72
N GLU A 66 -0.66 -14.84 -8.89
CA GLU A 66 0.11 -14.78 -10.14
C GLU A 66 0.70 -16.14 -10.50
N ALA A 67 1.26 -16.87 -9.53
CA ALA A 67 1.85 -18.19 -9.75
C ALA A 67 0.80 -19.27 -10.08
N GLU A 68 -0.37 -19.23 -9.45
CA GLU A 68 -1.47 -20.17 -9.67
C GLU A 68 -2.19 -19.92 -11.01
N ASN A 69 -2.37 -18.65 -11.43
CA ASN A 69 -2.93 -18.33 -12.75
C ASN A 69 -2.03 -18.70 -13.93
N ILE A 70 -0.73 -18.94 -13.71
CA ILE A 70 0.18 -19.48 -14.74
C ILE A 70 -0.11 -20.98 -14.98
N ILE A 71 -0.70 -21.69 -14.03
CA ILE A 71 -0.96 -23.14 -14.14
C ILE A 71 -2.16 -23.44 -15.05
N ASP A 72 -3.13 -22.53 -15.18
CA ASP A 72 -4.31 -22.74 -16.04
C ASP A 72 -4.07 -22.42 -17.55
N ILE A 73 -2.85 -22.02 -17.95
CA ILE A 73 -2.50 -21.69 -19.36
C ILE A 73 -1.48 -22.69 -19.97
N LEU A 74 -1.13 -23.77 -19.27
CA LEU A 74 -0.24 -24.83 -19.77
C LEU A 74 -0.98 -26.15 -19.96
#